data_AF-A0A6N8X808-F1
#
_entry.id   AF-A0A6N8X808-F1
#
_cell.length_a   1.000
_cell.length_b   1.000
_cell.length_c   1.000
_cell.angle_alpha   90.00
_cell.angle_beta   90.00
_cell.angle_gamma   90.00
#
_symmetry.space_group_name_H-M   'P 1'
#
loop_
_entity.id
_entity.type
_entity.pdbx_description
1 polymer ?
#
loop_
_entity_poly.entity_id
_entity_poly.type
_entity_poly.pdbx_seq_one_letter_code
_entity_poly.pdbx_strand_id
1 'polypeptide(L)'
;MAGGPGPGAAALGAVVGFVVMRLIAWLGRIAFGKDAMGGGDIKMMAMAGAFLGPAGVVLTLFAGALLGTVIFGPVSLRTGRLVPIGVFLALGAGVAYGWGDALVEWYLHDVLRLDPG
;
A
#
# COMPACT_ATOMS: atom_id res chain seq x y z
N MET A 1 -11.21 -5.78 -11.08
CA MET A 1 -10.68 -7.16 -10.95
C MET A 1 -11.84 -8.07 -10.60
N ALA A 2 -12.51 -8.69 -11.58
CA ALA A 2 -13.59 -9.66 -11.31
C ALA A 2 -13.07 -11.10 -11.08
N GLY A 3 -11.76 -11.30 -11.12
CA GLY A 3 -11.08 -12.50 -10.64
C GLY A 3 -9.78 -12.06 -9.99
N GLY A 4 -9.63 -12.31 -8.68
CA GLY A 4 -8.41 -11.96 -7.95
C GLY A 4 -7.16 -12.61 -8.55
N PRO A 5 -5.96 -12.15 -8.15
CA PRO A 5 -4.71 -12.71 -8.62
C PRO A 5 -4.68 -14.23 -8.41
N GLY A 6 -4.10 -14.97 -9.36
CA GLY A 6 -3.91 -16.42 -9.20
C GLY A 6 -3.17 -16.75 -7.90
N PRO A 7 -3.34 -17.96 -7.33
CA PRO A 7 -2.85 -18.27 -5.97
C PRO A 7 -1.37 -17.96 -5.73
N GLY A 8 -0.52 -18.15 -6.75
CA GLY A 8 0.91 -17.80 -6.68
C GLY A 8 1.15 -16.29 -6.60
N ALA A 9 0.40 -15.49 -7.37
CA ALA A 9 0.48 -14.03 -7.33
C ALA A 9 -0.11 -13.46 -6.04
N ALA A 10 -1.17 -14.08 -5.50
CA ALA A 10 -1.72 -13.74 -4.18
C ALA A 10 -0.71 -14.00 -3.06
N ALA A 11 -0.06 -15.17 -3.05
CA ALA A 11 0.98 -15.50 -2.08
C ALA A 11 2.19 -14.53 -2.18
N LEU A 12 2.64 -14.24 -3.40
CA LEU A 12 3.70 -13.26 -3.63
C LEU A 12 3.29 -11.87 -3.16
N GLY A 13 2.08 -11.41 -3.47
CA GLY A 13 1.58 -10.13 -3.01
C GLY A 13 1.51 -10.04 -1.48
N ALA A 14 1.07 -11.11 -0.82
CA ALA A 14 1.05 -11.16 0.65
C ALA A 14 2.44 -11.08 1.27
N VAL A 15 3.40 -11.83 0.73
CA VAL A 15 4.81 -11.80 1.19
C VAL A 15 5.42 -10.43 0.94
N VAL A 16 5.24 -9.88 -0.26
CA VAL A 16 5.75 -8.54 -0.62
C VAL A 16 5.16 -7.48 0.29
N GLY A 17 3.84 -7.49 0.50
CA GLY A 17 3.16 -6.55 1.40
C GLY A 17 3.66 -6.65 2.85
N PHE A 18 3.85 -7.86 3.35
CA PHE A 18 4.40 -8.10 4.67
C PHE A 18 5.86 -7.62 4.81
N VAL A 19 6.72 -7.97 3.83
CA VAL A 19 8.15 -7.63 3.85
C VAL A 19 8.35 -6.13 3.73
N VAL A 20 7.69 -5.48 2.76
CA VAL A 20 7.77 -4.03 2.56
C VAL A 20 7.36 -3.29 3.83
N MET A 21 6.21 -3.67 4.41
CA MET A 21 5.73 -2.98 5.60
C MET A 21 6.60 -3.23 6.83
N ARG A 22 7.13 -4.45 6.97
CA ARG A 22 8.06 -4.76 8.06
C ARG A 22 9.38 -4.00 7.92
N LEU A 23 9.87 -3.79 6.70
CA LEU A 23 11.03 -2.94 6.42
C LEU A 23 10.77 -1.50 6.82
N ILE A 24 9.62 -0.93 6.44
CA ILE A 24 9.23 0.43 6.81
C ILE A 24 9.11 0.57 8.33
N ALA A 25 8.49 -0.40 9.00
CA ALA A 25 8.38 -0.40 10.46
C ALA A 25 9.75 -0.45 11.15
N TRP A 26 10.69 -1.25 10.62
CA TRP A 26 12.05 -1.33 11.14
C TRP A 26 12.85 -0.04 10.91
N LEU A 27 12.80 0.53 9.70
CA LEU A 27 13.44 1.81 9.38
C LEU A 27 12.86 2.95 10.23
N GLY A 28 11.53 2.98 10.37
CA GLY A 28 10.84 3.95 11.22
C GLY A 28 11.23 3.81 12.70
N ARG A 29 11.38 2.58 13.21
CA ARG A 29 11.85 2.35 14.57
C ARG A 29 13.25 2.93 14.79
N ILE A 30 14.17 2.76 13.83
CA ILE A 30 15.53 3.32 13.92
C ILE A 30 15.49 4.85 13.84
N ALA A 31 14.73 5.41 12.91
CA ALA A 31 14.68 6.85 12.68
C ALA A 31 13.99 7.64 13.81
N PHE A 32 12.89 7.11 14.35
CA PHE A 32 12.07 7.80 15.35
C PHE A 32 12.32 7.34 16.78
N GLY A 33 13.14 6.30 16.99
CA GLY A 33 13.45 5.72 18.30
C GLY A 33 12.25 5.10 19.02
N LYS A 34 11.12 4.94 18.33
CA LYS A 34 9.85 4.40 18.85
C LYS A 34 9.19 3.55 17.77
N ASP A 35 8.29 2.66 18.15
CA ASP A 35 7.51 1.89 17.17
C ASP A 35 6.66 2.84 16.30
N ALA A 36 7.10 3.02 15.05
CA ALA A 36 6.46 3.91 14.10
C ALA A 36 5.13 3.35 13.57
N MET A 37 4.93 2.03 13.67
CA MET A 37 3.81 1.33 13.04
C MET A 37 3.40 0.10 13.85
N GLY A 38 2.09 -0.14 13.95
CA GLY A 38 1.57 -1.30 14.66
C GLY A 38 1.70 -2.58 13.85
N GLY A 39 1.81 -3.73 14.53
CA GLY A 39 1.79 -5.04 13.86
C GLY A 39 0.49 -5.33 13.08
N GLY A 40 -0.59 -4.61 13.41
CA GLY A 40 -1.85 -4.64 12.65
C GLY A 40 -1.69 -4.13 11.23
N ASP A 41 -0.93 -3.05 11.04
CA ASP A 41 -0.78 -2.42 9.72
C ASP A 41 0.02 -3.30 8.75
N ILE A 42 1.02 -4.04 9.27
CA ILE A 42 1.79 -5.03 8.51
C ILE A 42 0.89 -6.16 7.99
N LYS A 43 0.00 -6.67 8.85
CA LYS A 43 -0.95 -7.72 8.46
C LYS A 43 -1.98 -7.20 7.47
N MET A 44 -2.44 -5.97 7.65
CA MET A 44 -3.39 -5.34 6.74
C MET A 44 -2.79 -5.20 5.34
N MET A 45 -1.51 -4.83 5.24
CA MET A 45 -0.81 -4.76 3.96
C MET A 45 -0.56 -6.14 3.34
N ALA A 46 -0.28 -7.16 4.14
CA ALA A 46 -0.19 -8.53 3.66
C ALA A 46 -1.53 -9.01 3.07
N MET A 47 -2.65 -8.69 3.72
CA MET A 47 -3.97 -9.00 3.19
C MET A 47 -4.26 -8.21 1.91
N ALA A 48 -4.01 -6.90 1.89
CA ALA A 48 -4.14 -6.09 0.68
C ALA A 48 -3.30 -6.67 -0.48
N GLY A 49 -2.05 -7.04 -0.21
CA GLY A 49 -1.20 -7.71 -1.20
C GLY A 49 -1.73 -9.06 -1.65
N ALA A 50 -2.38 -9.84 -0.78
CA ALA A 50 -3.03 -11.09 -1.17
C ALA A 50 -4.18 -10.87 -2.16
N PHE A 51 -4.98 -9.83 -1.94
CA PHE A 51 -6.15 -9.50 -2.76
C PHE A 51 -5.80 -8.76 -4.06
N LEU A 52 -4.80 -7.88 -4.02
CA LEU A 52 -4.45 -6.99 -5.12
C LEU A 52 -3.17 -7.41 -5.85
N GLY A 53 -2.45 -8.40 -5.34
CA GLY A 53 -1.17 -8.85 -5.85
C GLY A 53 0.00 -7.89 -5.53
N PRO A 54 1.21 -8.19 -6.01
CA PRO A 54 2.41 -7.40 -5.72
C PRO A 54 2.34 -5.95 -6.23
N ALA A 55 1.73 -5.72 -7.40
CA ALA A 55 1.52 -4.38 -7.93
C ALA A 55 0.54 -3.58 -7.05
N GLY A 56 -0.50 -4.25 -6.55
CA GLY A 56 -1.46 -3.69 -5.62
C GLY A 56 -0.88 -3.22 -4.30
N VAL A 57 0.18 -3.88 -3.81
CA VAL A 57 0.94 -3.44 -2.63
C VAL A 57 1.54 -2.06 -2.88
N VAL A 58 2.23 -1.88 -4.00
CA VAL A 58 2.87 -0.59 -4.32
C VAL A 58 1.82 0.51 -4.45
N LEU A 59 0.71 0.21 -5.14
CA LEU A 59 -0.37 1.16 -5.34
C LEU A 59 -1.06 1.55 -4.03
N THR A 60 -1.34 0.59 -3.18
CA THR A 60 -1.92 0.79 -1.84
C THR A 60 -1.00 1.65 -0.98
N LEU A 61 0.30 1.38 -1.02
CA LEU A 61 1.30 2.13 -0.26
C LEU A 61 1.36 3.58 -0.75
N PHE A 62 1.42 3.78 -2.06
CA PHE A 62 1.48 5.09 -2.68
C PHE A 62 0.22 5.91 -2.41
N ALA A 63 -0.96 5.34 -2.67
CA ALA A 63 -2.24 6.00 -2.43
C ALA A 63 -2.45 6.30 -0.94
N GLY A 64 -2.10 5.34 -0.06
CA GLY A 64 -2.18 5.54 1.39
C GLY A 64 -1.23 6.63 1.89
N ALA A 65 0.01 6.66 1.38
CA ALA A 65 0.97 7.71 1.70
C ALA A 65 0.51 9.08 1.18
N LEU A 66 0.01 9.15 -0.05
CA LEU A 66 -0.50 10.38 -0.66
C LEU A 66 -1.69 10.95 0.11
N LEU A 67 -2.70 10.11 0.41
CA LEU A 67 -3.84 10.48 1.23
C LEU A 67 -3.41 10.89 2.64
N GLY A 68 -2.47 10.14 3.22
CA GLY A 68 -1.84 10.49 4.50
C GLY A 68 -1.21 11.88 4.46
N THR A 69 -0.37 12.19 3.48
CA THR A 69 0.29 13.51 3.40
C THR A 69 -0.70 14.64 3.11
N VAL A 70 -1.63 14.46 2.18
CA VAL A 70 -2.59 15.51 1.78
C VAL A 70 -3.58 15.83 2.90
N ILE A 71 -4.13 14.80 3.55
CA ILE A 71 -5.14 14.98 4.60
C ILE A 71 -4.47 15.30 5.94
N PHE A 72 -3.33 14.64 6.24
CA PHE A 72 -2.71 14.73 7.55
C PHE A 72 -1.59 15.76 7.67
N GLY A 73 -0.97 16.21 6.57
CA GLY A 73 0.00 17.30 6.60
C GLY A 73 -0.54 18.56 7.32
N PRO A 74 -1.75 19.05 6.99
CA PRO A 74 -2.34 20.21 7.67
C PRO A 74 -2.80 19.93 9.11
N VAL A 75 -3.27 18.70 9.39
CA VAL A 75 -3.85 18.31 10.68
C VAL A 75 -2.77 17.99 11.72
N SER A 76 -1.68 17.33 11.32
CA SER A 76 -0.54 17.03 12.18
C SER A 76 0.08 18.30 12.74
N LEU A 77 0.24 19.33 11.90
CA LEU A 77 0.73 20.65 12.30
C LEU A 77 -0.18 21.36 13.33
N ARG A 78 -1.48 21.03 13.37
CA ARG A 78 -2.44 21.67 14.29
C ARG A 78 -2.74 20.88 15.55
N THR A 79 -2.65 19.54 15.51
CA THR A 79 -3.19 18.68 16.59
C THR A 79 -2.12 17.85 17.30
N GLY A 80 -0.93 17.69 16.72
CA GLY A 80 0.19 16.95 17.35
C GLY A 80 -0.09 15.47 17.68
N ARG A 81 -1.23 14.93 17.23
CA ARG A 81 -1.61 13.52 17.44
C ARG A 81 -0.93 12.64 16.40
N LEU A 82 -0.50 11.44 16.78
CA LEU A 82 -0.11 10.41 15.83
C LEU A 82 -1.40 9.76 15.29
N VAL A 83 -1.64 9.86 13.98
CA VAL A 83 -2.73 9.10 13.35
C VAL A 83 -2.22 7.74 12.90
N PRO A 84 -2.95 6.65 13.17
CA PRO A 84 -2.55 5.31 12.75
C PRO A 84 -2.43 5.23 11.23
N ILE A 85 -1.25 4.82 10.75
CA ILE A 85 -0.95 4.65 9.32
C ILE A 85 -1.92 3.65 8.66
N GLY A 86 -2.42 2.67 9.41
CA GLY A 86 -3.38 1.68 8.94
C GLY A 86 -4.67 2.24 8.34
N VAL A 87 -5.19 3.38 8.85
CA VAL A 87 -6.43 3.97 8.31
C VAL A 87 -6.21 4.48 6.88
N PHE A 88 -5.07 5.11 6.62
CA PHE A 88 -4.73 5.59 5.30
C PHE A 88 -4.37 4.45 4.35
N LEU A 89 -3.75 3.39 4.86
CA LEU A 89 -3.52 2.17 4.08
C LEU A 89 -4.83 1.48 3.68
N ALA A 90 -5.83 1.44 4.55
CA ALA A 90 -7.16 0.93 4.23
C ALA A 90 -7.83 1.74 3.11
N LEU A 91 -7.72 3.07 3.18
CA LEU A 91 -8.21 3.95 2.11
C LEU A 91 -7.43 3.73 0.81
N GLY A 92 -6.10 3.65 0.87
CA GLY A 92 -5.25 3.35 -0.27
C GLY A 92 -5.57 2.00 -0.92
N ALA A 93 -5.87 0.98 -0.11
CA ALA A 93 -6.27 -0.34 -0.58
C ALA A 93 -7.65 -0.30 -1.25
N GLY A 94 -8.60 0.48 -0.72
CA GLY A 94 -9.90 0.70 -1.34
C GLY A 94 -9.79 1.42 -2.68
N VAL A 95 -8.93 2.43 -2.77
CA VAL A 95 -8.63 3.12 -4.04
C VAL A 95 -7.95 2.16 -5.02
N ALA A 96 -6.97 1.38 -4.56
CA ALA A 96 -6.30 0.38 -5.38
C ALA A 96 -7.25 -0.73 -5.83
N TYR A 97 -8.27 -1.07 -5.04
CA TYR A 97 -9.28 -2.05 -5.43
C TYR A 97 -10.26 -1.49 -6.48
N GLY A 98 -10.68 -0.24 -6.33
CA GLY A 98 -11.62 0.41 -7.27
C GLY A 98 -10.99 0.87 -8.58
N TRP A 99 -9.75 1.38 -8.54
CA TRP A 99 -9.04 1.98 -9.68
C TRP A 99 -7.73 1.29 -10.04
N GLY A 100 -7.38 0.17 -9.40
CA GLY A 100 -6.12 -0.53 -9.63
C GLY A 100 -5.95 -1.03 -11.06
N ASP A 101 -7.02 -1.54 -11.68
CA ASP A 101 -6.97 -2.00 -13.07
C ASP A 101 -6.62 -0.83 -14.01
N ALA A 102 -7.30 0.31 -13.85
CA ALA A 102 -7.04 1.49 -14.67
C ALA A 102 -5.61 2.02 -14.50
N LEU A 103 -5.04 1.96 -13.28
CA LEU A 103 -3.67 2.40 -13.04
C LEU A 103 -2.62 1.39 -13.53
N VAL A 104 -2.87 0.09 -13.38
CA VAL A 104 -1.96 -0.96 -13.86
C VAL A 104 -1.96 -1.01 -15.38
N GLU A 105 -3.12 -0.85 -16.02
CA GLU A 105 -3.27 -0.81 -17.47
C GLU A 105 -2.65 0.46 -18.06
N TRP A 106 -2.84 1.63 -17.40
CA TRP A 106 -2.12 2.84 -17.75
C TRP A 106 -0.59 2.67 -17.65
N TYR A 107 -0.10 2.04 -16.59
CA TYR A 107 1.34 1.82 -16.40
C TYR A 107 1.91 0.82 -17.43
N LEU A 108 1.19 -0.27 -17.72
CA LEU A 108 1.62 -1.25 -18.72
C LEU A 108 1.60 -0.68 -20.14
N HIS A 109 0.59 0.13 -20.47
CA HIS A 109 0.42 0.73 -21.78
C HIS A 109 1.38 1.91 -22.03
N ASP A 110 1.45 2.88 -21.11
CA ASP A 110 2.19 4.12 -21.35
C ASP A 110 3.67 4.04 -20.92
N VAL A 111 3.99 3.27 -19.87
CA VAL A 111 5.36 3.19 -19.35
C VAL A 111 6.11 1.98 -19.91
N LEU A 112 5.45 0.83 -20.08
CA LEU A 112 6.13 -0.40 -20.49
C LEU A 112 6.06 -0.72 -22.00
N ARG A 113 5.18 -0.08 -22.79
CA ARG A 113 5.05 -0.26 -24.26
C ARG A 113 5.26 -1.69 -24.75
N LEU A 114 4.73 -2.68 -24.03
CA LEU A 114 4.70 -4.05 -24.54
C LEU A 114 3.38 -4.21 -25.29
N ASP A 115 3.45 -4.10 -26.61
CA ASP A 115 2.39 -4.56 -27.52
C ASP A 115 2.13 -6.05 -27.22
N PRO A 116 0.93 -6.43 -26.76
CA PRO A 116 0.48 -7.80 -26.90
C PRO A 116 0.07 -7.98 -28.36
N GLY A 117 1.04 -8.38 -29.18
CA GLY A 117 0.76 -8.98 -30.49
C GLY A 117 0.12 -10.34 -30.34
#